data_AF-A0A5B0ECZ2-F1
#
_entry.id   AF-A0A5B0ECZ2-F1
#
_cell.length_a   1.000
_cell.length_b   1.000
_cell.length_c   1.000
_cell.angle_alpha   90.00
_cell.angle_beta   90.00
_cell.angle_gamma   90.00
#
_symmetry.space_group_name_H-M   'P 1'
#
loop_
_entity.id
_entity.type
_entity.pdbx_description
1 polymer ?
#
loop_
_entity_poly.entity_id
_entity_poly.type
_entity_poly.pdbx_seq_one_letter_code
_entity_poly.pdbx_strand_id
1 'polypeptide(L)' 'MKFIFEVDMNTEAMKVDPEAELGRALRYWAGNLKNYPMEAGTGEDIFDSEYKAAGSWAIVGD' A
#
# COMPACT_ATOMS: atom_id res chain seq x y z
N MET A 1 15.88 -10.03 -3.72
CA MET A 1 15.06 -8.99 -3.06
C MET A 1 13.96 -8.53 -3.99
N LYS A 2 12.74 -8.40 -3.47
CA LYS A 2 11.54 -8.02 -4.25
C LYS A 2 10.72 -6.99 -3.50
N PHE A 3 10.22 -5.97 -4.19
CA PHE A 3 9.20 -5.08 -3.67
C PHE A 3 7.81 -5.67 -3.98
N ILE A 4 6.95 -5.75 -2.97
CA ILE A 4 5.58 -6.22 -3.06
C ILE A 4 4.67 -5.07 -2.62
N PHE A 5 3.65 -4.78 -3.42
CA PHE A 5 2.59 -3.84 -3.10
C PHE A 5 1.27 -4.55 -3.33
N GLU A 6 0.57 -4.88 -2.25
CA GLU A 6 -0.65 -5.66 -2.29
C GLU A 6 -1.80 -4.86 -1.69
N VAL A 7 -2.91 -4.80 -2.42
CA VAL A 7 -4.11 -4.07 -2.05
C VAL A 7 -5.31 -4.98 -2.22
N ASP A 8 -6.14 -5.07 -1.18
CA ASP A 8 -7.42 -5.76 -1.22
C ASP A 8 -8.48 -4.90 -1.94
N MET A 9 -8.79 -5.29 -3.17
CA MET A 9 -9.81 -4.65 -4.01
C MET A 9 -11.25 -4.97 -3.57
N ASN A 10 -11.46 -5.81 -2.54
CA ASN A 10 -12.78 -6.19 -2.04
C ASN A 10 -13.25 -5.36 -0.83
N THR A 11 -12.46 -4.38 -0.38
CA THR A 11 -12.90 -3.43 0.65
C THR A 11 -14.10 -2.61 0.15
N GLU A 12 -14.93 -2.12 1.08
CA GLU A 12 -16.12 -1.35 0.71
C GLU A 12 -15.77 -0.07 -0.06
N ALA A 13 -14.69 0.64 0.33
CA ALA A 13 -14.22 1.81 -0.39
C ALA A 13 -13.79 1.48 -1.83
N MET A 14 -13.05 0.38 -2.03
CA MET A 14 -12.63 -0.07 -3.36
C MET A 14 -13.81 -0.48 -4.25
N LYS A 15 -14.89 -1.01 -3.69
CA LYS A 15 -16.12 -1.32 -4.45
C LYS A 15 -16.85 -0.07 -4.95
N VAL A 16 -16.70 1.06 -4.25
CA VAL A 16 -17.37 2.33 -4.60
C VAL A 16 -16.60 3.08 -5.69
N ASP A 17 -15.29 3.29 -5.51
CA ASP A 17 -14.45 4.00 -6.46
C ASP A 17 -13.03 3.41 -6.51
N PRO A 18 -12.82 2.31 -7.26
CA PRO A 18 -11.55 1.59 -7.27
C PRO A 18 -10.40 2.41 -7.86
N GLU A 19 -10.67 3.29 -8.83
CA GLU A 19 -9.63 4.11 -9.46
C GLU A 19 -9.12 5.16 -8.48
N ALA A 20 -10.02 5.88 -7.81
CA ALA A 20 -9.64 6.88 -6.83
C ALA A 20 -8.91 6.25 -5.64
N GLU A 21 -9.40 5.12 -5.12
CA GLU A 21 -8.79 4.47 -3.96
C GLU A 21 -7.42 3.87 -4.27
N LEU A 22 -7.28 3.14 -5.38
CA LEU A 22 -5.99 2.59 -5.78
C LEU A 22 -4.99 3.71 -6.12
N GLY A 23 -5.44 4.78 -6.80
CA GLY A 23 -4.60 5.94 -7.10
C GLY A 23 -4.11 6.65 -5.84
N ARG A 24 -4.99 6.79 -4.84
CA ARG A 24 -4.66 7.36 -3.52
C ARG A 24 -3.65 6.50 -2.77
N ALA A 25 -3.89 5.19 -2.72
CA ALA A 25 -2.94 4.24 -2.14
C ALA A 25 -1.56 4.43 -2.80
N LEU A 26 -1.49 4.32 -4.13
CA LEU A 26 -0.27 4.47 -4.93
C LEU A 26 0.50 5.77 -4.65
N ARG A 27 -0.21 6.89 -4.56
CA ARG A 27 0.40 8.20 -4.31
C ARG A 27 0.96 8.33 -2.90
N TYR A 28 0.24 7.83 -1.88
CA TYR A 28 0.65 8.02 -0.49
C TYR A 28 1.83 7.16 -0.08
N TRP A 29 1.81 5.86 -0.35
CA TRP A 29 2.94 5.01 0.04
C TRP A 29 4.22 5.42 -0.71
N ALA A 30 4.11 5.73 -2.01
CA ALA A 30 5.28 6.09 -2.82
C ALA A 30 5.89 7.42 -2.35
N GLY A 31 5.06 8.38 -1.93
CA GLY A 31 5.51 9.63 -1.32
C GLY A 31 6.22 9.46 0.03
N ASN A 32 5.92 8.37 0.74
CA ASN A 32 6.49 8.05 2.04
C ASN A 32 7.81 7.25 1.96
N LEU A 33 8.17 6.66 0.81
CA LEU A 33 9.38 5.83 0.65
C LEU A 33 10.67 6.48 1.18
N LYS A 34 10.78 7.81 1.06
CA LYS A 34 11.92 8.59 1.57
C LYS A 34 12.17 8.45 3.08
N ASN A 35 11.18 7.96 3.83
CA ASN A 35 11.25 7.77 5.28
C ASN A 35 11.68 6.36 5.68
N TYR A 36 11.91 5.45 4.73
CA TYR A 36 12.15 4.04 4.98
C TYR A 36 13.51 3.56 4.46
N PRO A 37 14.19 2.64 5.16
CA PRO A 37 15.39 2.00 4.63
C PRO A 37 15.03 1.02 3.50
N MET A 38 15.78 1.06 2.39
CA MET A 38 15.53 0.19 1.23
C MET A 38 16.20 -1.18 1.39
N GLU A 39 15.80 -1.90 2.44
CA GLU A 39 16.34 -3.22 2.81
C GLU A 39 15.23 -4.23 3.08
N ALA A 40 15.57 -5.52 3.09
CA ALA A 40 14.61 -6.59 3.34
C ALA A 40 14.04 -6.49 4.76
N GLY A 41 12.72 -6.65 4.89
CA GLY A 41 11.99 -6.50 6.15
C GLY A 41 11.31 -5.14 6.32
N THR A 42 11.65 -4.15 5.50
CA THR A 42 10.96 -2.86 5.47
C THR A 42 9.57 -2.99 4.83
N GLY A 43 8.55 -2.40 5.46
CA GLY A 43 7.19 -2.34 4.95
C GLY A 43 6.26 -1.49 5.82
N GLU A 44 5.02 -1.29 5.35
CA GLU A 44 3.94 -0.63 6.10
C GLU A 44 2.57 -1.13 5.62
N ASP A 45 1.55 -0.98 6.46
CA ASP A 45 0.16 -1.17 6.10
C ASP A 45 -0.33 -0.05 5.17
N ILE A 46 -1.29 -0.39 4.30
CA ILE A 46 -1.99 0.54 3.43
C ILE A 46 -3.40 0.70 3.96
N PHE A 47 -3.88 1.94 4.02
CA PHE A 47 -5.24 2.26 4.50
C PHE A 47 -6.09 2.87 3.39
N ASP A 48 -7.38 2.51 3.36
CA ASP A 48 -8.38 3.14 2.49
C ASP A 48 -8.71 4.58 2.93
N SER A 49 -9.59 5.29 2.21
CA SER A 49 -9.97 6.67 2.55
C SER A 49 -10.76 6.78 3.85
N GLU A 50 -11.29 5.67 4.34
CA GLU A 50 -12.00 5.55 5.62
C GLU A 50 -11.07 5.11 6.77
N TYR A 51 -9.75 5.10 6.54
CA TYR A 51 -8.72 4.66 7.50
C TYR A 51 -8.85 3.19 7.93
N LYS A 52 -9.43 2.33 7.08
CA LYS A 52 -9.45 0.89 7.30
C LYS A 52 -8.26 0.23 6.58
N ALA A 53 -7.73 -0.84 7.16
CA ALA A 53 -6.66 -1.60 6.53
C ALA A 53 -7.13 -2.14 5.16
N ALA A 54 -6.34 -1.87 4.13
CA ALA A 54 -6.64 -2.19 2.73
C ALA A 54 -5.50 -2.97 2.06
N GLY A 55 -4.43 -3.29 2.77
CA GLY A 55 -3.31 -4.05 2.23
C GLY A 55 -1.99 -3.70 2.92
N SER A 56 -0.88 -4.02 2.26
CA SER A 56 0.46 -3.69 2.75
C SER A 56 1.46 -3.59 1.60
N TRP A 57 2.61 -2.97 1.89
CA TRP A 57 3.78 -3.07 1.04
C TRP A 57 5.00 -3.56 1.82
N ALA A 58 5.89 -4.28 1.16
CA ALA A 58 7.12 -4.78 1.78
C ALA A 58 8.25 -5.01 0.78
N ILE A 59 9.49 -4.86 1.23
CA ILE A 59 10.68 -5.38 0.57
C ILE A 59 10.99 -6.74 1.20
N VAL A 60 10.86 -7.81 0.43
CA VAL A 60 11.18 -9.16 0.88
C VAL A 60 12.58 -9.57 0.41
N GLY A 61 13.23 -10.40 1.24
CA GLY A 61 14.48 -11.10 0.88
C GLY A 61 14.27 -12.11 -0.25
N ASP A 62 15.35 -12.78 -0.63
CA ASP A 62 15.25 -13.96 -1.52
C ASP A 62 14.70 -15.18 -0.77
#